data_AF-T0T0E1-F1
#
_entry.id   AF-T0T0E1-F1
#
_cell.length_a   1.000
_cell.length_b   1.000
_cell.length_c   1.000
_cell.angle_alpha   90.00
_cell.angle_beta   90.00
_cell.angle_gamma   90.00
#
_symmetry.space_group_name_H-M   'P 1'
#
loop_
_entity.id
_entity.type
_entity.pdbx_description
1 polymer ?
#
loop_
_entity_poly.entity_id
_entity_poly.type
_entity_poly.pdbx_seq_one_letter_code
_entity_poly.pdbx_strand_id
1 'polypeptide(L)' 'MTNIVDSFIHPSNQTFIAIIVALSGLRVFIEFTPLVPENWPISKKWSQRVGRAHVEKFHKTGLYICIGQIILWAPNLLMG' A
#
# COMPACT_ATOMS: atom_id res chain seq x y z
N MET A 1 28.23 13.55 10.11
CA MET A 1 27.64 13.19 8.81
C MET A 1 26.93 11.87 8.99
N THR A 2 25.62 11.94 9.23
CA THR A 2 24.76 10.76 9.40
C THR A 2 24.72 10.00 8.08
N ASN A 3 25.28 8.80 8.07
CA ASN A 3 25.29 7.92 6.90
C ASN A 3 23.84 7.61 6.53
N ILE A 4 23.36 8.24 5.45
CA ILE A 4 22.05 7.95 4.85
C ILE A 4 21.91 6.43 4.63
N VAL A 5 23.03 5.76 4.31
CA VAL A 5 23.16 4.31 4.17
C VAL A 5 22.86 3.53 5.46
N ASP A 6 23.29 4.00 6.64
CA ASP A 6 22.96 3.33 7.93
C ASP A 6 21.46 3.41 8.25
N SER A 7 20.79 4.51 7.86
CA SER A 7 19.33 4.65 8.04
C SER A 7 18.53 3.73 7.12
N PHE A 8 19.10 3.31 5.99
CA PHE A 8 18.51 2.30 5.10
C PHE A 8 18.77 0.86 5.58
N ILE A 9 19.91 0.61 6.22
CA ILE A 9 20.32 -0.72 6.68
C ILE A 9 19.67 -1.08 8.03
N HIS A 10 19.43 -0.09 8.91
CA HIS A 10 18.66 -0.26 10.15
C HIS A 10 17.40 0.62 10.11
N PRO A 11 16.32 0.20 9.41
CA PRO A 11 15.04 0.87 9.59
C PRO A 11 14.62 0.68 11.05
N SER A 12 14.58 1.77 11.82
CA SER A 12 13.74 1.78 13.02
C SER A 12 12.37 1.25 12.61
N ASN A 13 11.80 0.31 13.36
CA ASN A 13 10.49 -0.28 13.07
C ASN A 13 9.45 0.81 12.72
N GLN A 14 9.58 1.98 13.33
CA GLN A 14 8.73 3.14 13.10
C GLN A 14 8.83 3.72 11.68
N THR A 15 10.02 3.81 11.07
CA THR A 15 10.20 4.28 9.68
C THR A 15 9.57 3.31 8.69
N PHE A 16 9.75 2.00 8.91
CA PHE A 16 9.13 0.98 8.08
C PHE A 16 7.61 1.00 8.17
N ILE A 17 7.07 1.14 9.40
CA ILE A 17 5.64 1.30 9.65
C ILE A 17 5.11 2.59 8.99
N ALA A 18 5.82 3.71 9.09
CA ALA A 18 5.43 4.97 8.46
C ALA A 18 5.29 4.84 6.94
N ILE A 19 6.26 4.18 6.28
CA ILE A 19 6.21 3.94 4.82
C ILE A 19 5.04 3.03 4.46
N ILE A 20 4.79 1.96 5.22
CA ILE A 20 3.67 1.06 4.99
C ILE A 20 2.32 1.79 5.14
N VAL A 21 2.17 2.60 6.19
CA VAL A 21 0.95 3.38 6.43
C VAL A 21 0.76 4.44 5.34
N ALA A 22 1.84 5.12 4.91
CA ALA A 22 1.79 6.10 3.83
C ALA A 22 1.40 5.46 2.49
N LEU A 23 1.98 4.31 2.13
CA LEU A 23 1.61 3.55 0.92
C LEU A 23 0.19 3.01 0.99
N SER A 24 -0.25 2.55 2.17
CA SER A 24 -1.62 2.10 2.41
C SER A 24 -2.60 3.27 2.25
N GLY A 25 -2.25 4.45 2.79
CA GLY A 25 -3.01 5.68 2.63
C GLY A 25 -3.09 6.12 1.17
N LEU A 26 -1.98 6.07 0.44
CA LEU A 26 -1.95 6.33 -1.00
C LEU A 26 -2.87 5.37 -1.77
N ARG A 27 -2.87 4.08 -1.43
CA ARG A 27 -3.75 3.08 -2.05
C ARG A 27 -5.23 3.41 -1.80
N VAL A 28 -5.59 3.78 -0.57
CA VAL A 28 -6.96 4.20 -0.24
C VAL A 28 -7.32 5.50 -0.96
N PHE A 29 -6.40 6.47 -1.04
CA PHE A 29 -6.60 7.72 -1.77
C PHE A 29 -6.87 7.49 -3.26
N ILE A 30 -6.13 6.59 -3.90
CA ILE A 30 -6.36 6.22 -5.31
C ILE A 30 -7.76 5.65 -5.51
N GLU A 31 -8.31 4.89 -4.55
CA GLU A 31 -9.69 4.38 -4.62
C GLU A 31 -10.74 5.50 -4.54
N PHE A 32 -10.46 6.57 -3.77
CA PHE A 32 -11.33 7.76 -3.72
C PHE A 32 -11.25 8.62 -4.99
N THR A 33 -10.18 8.48 -5.78
CA THR A 33 -10.08 9.12 -7.09
C THR A 33 -10.75 8.26 -8.17
N PRO A 34 -11.20 8.84 -9.30
CA PRO A 34 -11.78 8.07 -10.42
C PRO A 34 -10.76 7.15 -11.14
N LEU A 35 -9.56 6.99 -10.60
CA LEU A 35 -8.51 6.12 -11.13
C LEU A 35 -8.83 4.67 -10.79
N VAL A 36 -9.67 4.02 -11.59
CA VAL A 36 -9.98 2.60 -11.47
C VAL A 36 -8.70 1.76 -11.69
N PRO A 37 -8.12 1.12 -10.64
CA PRO A 37 -6.85 0.40 -10.77
C PRO A 37 -6.94 -0.81 -11.70
N GLU A 38 -8.15 -1.34 -11.90
CA GLU A 38 -8.45 -2.43 -12.83
C GLU A 38 -8.22 -2.02 -14.29
N ASN A 39 -8.35 -0.74 -14.62
CA ASN A 39 -8.13 -0.22 -15.97
C ASN A 39 -6.67 0.07 -16.29
N TRP A 40 -5.76 -0.06 -15.33
CA TRP A 40 -4.34 0.18 -15.55
C TRP A 40 -3.73 -0.86 -16.48
N PRO A 41 -2.73 -0.49 -17.31
CA PRO A 41 -2.12 -1.39 -18.28
C PRO A 41 -1.48 -2.63 -17.62
N ILE A 42 -1.01 -2.49 -16.38
CA ILE A 42 -0.47 -3.58 -15.57
C ILE A 42 -1.58 -4.56 -15.17
N SER A 43 -2.70 -4.05 -14.64
CA SER A 43 -3.88 -4.86 -14.31
C SER A 43 -4.44 -5.56 -15.54
N LYS A 44 -4.47 -4.91 -16.71
CA LYS A 44 -4.89 -5.52 -17.97
C LYS A 44 -4.00 -6.70 -18.37
N LYS A 45 -2.67 -6.53 -18.35
CA LYS A 45 -1.71 -7.62 -18.64
C LYS A 45 -1.84 -8.78 -17.66
N TRP A 46 -2.08 -8.49 -16.39
CA TRP A 46 -2.25 -9.52 -15.38
C TRP A 46 -3.59 -10.26 -15.51
N SER A 47 -4.67 -9.52 -15.82
CA SER A 47 -6.00 -10.08 -16.05
C SER A 47 -6.04 -11.02 -17.25
N GLN A 48 -5.19 -10.81 -18.26
CA GLN A 48 -5.04 -11.71 -19.41
C GLN A 48 -4.39 -13.05 -19.03
N ARG A 49 -3.59 -13.09 -17.96
CA ARG A 49 -2.90 -14.31 -17.50
C ARG A 49 -3.70 -15.10 -16.47
N VAL A 50 -4.38 -14.42 -15.54
CA VAL A 50 -4.99 -15.06 -14.35
C VAL A 50 -6.52 -14.91 -14.33
N GLY A 51 -7.08 -14.14 -15.26
CA GLY A 51 -8.51 -13.86 -15.35
C GLY A 51 -8.90 -12.60 -14.57
N ARG A 52 -9.84 -11.84 -15.13
CA ARG A 52 -10.34 -10.56 -14.55
C ARG A 52 -10.88 -10.72 -13.14
N ALA A 53 -11.66 -11.79 -12.89
CA ALA A 53 -12.26 -12.05 -11.58
C ALA A 53 -11.23 -12.24 -10.46
N HIS A 54 -10.06 -12.81 -10.78
CA HIS A 54 -9.00 -12.99 -9.79
C HIS A 54 -8.30 -11.67 -9.46
N VAL A 55 -8.03 -10.84 -10.49
CA VAL A 55 -7.40 -9.53 -10.33
C VAL A 55 -8.31 -8.54 -9.60
N GLU A 56 -9.61 -8.55 -9.87
CA GLU A 56 -10.60 -7.75 -9.15
C GLU A 56 -10.65 -8.13 -7.66
N LYS A 57 -10.72 -9.43 -7.35
CA LYS A 57 -10.67 -9.91 -5.97
C LYS A 57 -9.36 -9.51 -5.28
N PHE A 58 -8.22 -9.62 -5.97
CA PHE A 58 -6.94 -9.19 -5.42
C PHE A 58 -6.90 -7.70 -5.10
N HIS A 59 -7.42 -6.84 -5.99
CA HIS A 59 -7.47 -5.39 -5.75
C HIS A 59 -8.36 -5.03 -4.55
N LYS A 60 -9.51 -5.69 -4.40
CA LYS A 60 -10.41 -5.52 -3.25
C LYS A 60 -9.76 -6.02 -1.96
N THR A 61 -9.19 -7.22 -1.96
CA THR A 61 -8.49 -7.79 -0.79
C THR A 61 -7.30 -6.93 -0.37
N GLY A 62 -6.51 -6.45 -1.34
CA GLY A 62 -5.39 -5.54 -1.09
C GLY A 62 -5.84 -4.23 -0.46
N LEU A 63 -6.98 -3.69 -0.89
CA LEU A 63 -7.56 -2.48 -0.29
C LEU A 63 -7.98 -2.73 1.18
N TYR A 64 -8.65 -3.85 1.47
CA TYR A 64 -9.02 -4.20 2.85
C TYR A 64 -7.80 -4.35 3.75
N ILE A 65 -6.73 -4.97 3.25
CA ILE A 65 -5.46 -5.09 3.98
C ILE A 65 -4.88 -3.70 4.24
N CYS A 66 -4.84 -2.81 3.23
CA CYS A 66 -4.33 -1.45 3.40
C CYS A 66 -5.13 -0.66 4.45
N ILE A 67 -6.45 -0.74 4.41
CA ILE A 67 -7.32 -0.11 5.43
C ILE A 67 -7.01 -0.67 6.82
N GLY A 68 -6.87 -1.99 6.94
CA GLY A 68 -6.49 -2.63 8.21
C GLY A 68 -5.13 -2.19 8.72
N GLN A 69 -4.12 -2.07 7.85
CA GLN A 69 -2.79 -1.56 8.22
C GLN A 69 -2.85 -0.10 8.70
N ILE A 70 -3.65 0.76 8.06
CA ILE A 70 -3.85 2.14 8.53
C ILE A 70 -4.48 2.13 9.92
N ILE A 71 -5.56 1.38 10.13
CA ILE A 71 -6.26 1.35 11.43
C ILE A 71 -5.37 0.83 12.55
N LEU A 72 -4.57 -0.20 12.27
CA LEU A 72 -3.72 -0.84 13.28
C LEU A 72 -2.49 -0.01 13.64
N TRP A 73 -1.88 0.64 12.65
CA TRP A 73 -0.57 1.28 12.81
C TRP A 73 -0.60 2.81 12.82
N ALA A 74 -1.59 3.46 12.21
CA ALA A 74 -1.70 4.92 12.24
C ALA A 74 -1.84 5.49 13.67
N PRO A 75 -2.59 4.87 14.61
CA PRO A 75 -2.64 5.36 15.99
C PRO A 75 -1.26 5.32 16.66
N ASN A 76 -0.50 4.24 16.45
CA ASN A 76 0.86 4.11 16.97
C ASN A 76 1.81 5.16 16.35
N LEU A 77 1.58 5.54 15.10
CA LEU A 77 2.35 6.58 14.43
C LEU A 77 1.99 8.01 14.89
N LEU A 78 0.71 8.26 15.18
CA LEU A 78 0.16 9.59 15.52
C LEU A 78 0.19 9.89 17.02
N MET A 79 0.15 8.86 17.86
CA MET A 79 0.20 8.95 19.33
C MET A 79 1.59 8.60 19.90
N GLY A 80 2.55 8.28 19.03
CA GLY A 80 3.95 7.98 19.38
C GLY A 80 4.79 9.20 19.66
#